data_AF-A0A7H4PTH9-F1
#
_entry.id   AF-A0A7H4PTH9-F1
#
_cell.length_a   1.000
_cell.length_b   1.000
_cell.length_c   1.000
_cell.angle_alpha   90.00
_cell.angle_beta   90.00
_cell.angle_gamma   90.00
#
_symmetry.space_group_name_H-M   'P 1'
#
loop_
_entity.id
_entity.type
_entity.pdbx_description
1 polymer ?
#
loop_
_entity_poly.entity_id
_entity_poly.type
_entity_poly.pdbx_seq_one_letter_code
_entity_poly.pdbx_strand_id
1 'polypeptide(L)'
;MALRSFARHHALSVAPLLARVRASFHGFGFIARAASGSPWRAPVAALCLTGLVTACSLPVHTDASAEAPDPFNPAATQLLDNTTWELTRWKQADGTLRDVPHGDNGEPVTLTLSTANGQRRASGFSGCNRYMGTYALKDGKLSFGPLAGTRMACATPGGQIEGAYLDALAHIDRTGVQMRAPQELQLIPDNGDTLTFARRGQ
;
A
#
# COMPACT_ATOMS: atom_id res chain seq x y z
N MET A 1 46.59 -29.22 14.84
CA MET A 1 45.81 -29.97 15.83
C MET A 1 44.40 -29.38 15.81
N ALA A 2 43.53 -29.76 14.86
CA ALA A 2 42.44 -30.76 14.98
C ALA A 2 41.45 -30.38 16.11
N LEU A 3 40.12 -30.30 15.97
CA LEU A 3 39.11 -30.98 15.15
C LEU A 3 37.90 -30.02 14.89
N ARG A 4 37.33 -29.96 13.68
CA ARG A 4 35.99 -30.49 13.28
C ARG A 4 34.93 -30.59 14.40
N SER A 5 33.75 -29.97 14.24
CA SER A 5 32.47 -30.73 14.10
C SER A 5 31.16 -29.93 14.11
N PHE A 6 30.28 -30.39 13.22
CA PHE A 6 28.81 -30.49 13.25
C PHE A 6 27.90 -29.26 13.11
N ALA A 7 27.46 -29.11 11.86
CA ALA A 7 26.16 -28.60 11.44
C ALA A 7 24.98 -29.25 12.20
N ARG A 8 23.94 -28.46 12.45
CA ARG A 8 22.60 -28.97 12.77
C ARG A 8 21.58 -28.13 12.00
N HIS A 9 21.16 -28.65 10.85
CA HIS A 9 20.05 -28.12 10.07
C HIS A 9 18.74 -28.50 10.76
N HIS A 10 17.98 -27.51 11.22
CA HIS A 10 16.60 -27.71 11.65
C HIS A 10 15.69 -27.67 10.42
N ALA A 11 15.27 -28.85 9.96
CA ALA A 11 14.21 -29.01 8.99
C ALA A 11 12.86 -28.76 9.68
N LEU A 12 12.19 -27.66 9.35
CA LEU A 12 10.80 -27.40 9.74
C LEU A 12 9.87 -27.98 8.67
N SER A 13 9.18 -29.05 9.07
CA SER A 13 8.21 -29.80 8.27
C SER A 13 6.92 -28.99 8.09
N VAL A 14 6.55 -28.68 6.84
CA VAL A 14 5.28 -28.05 6.48
C VAL A 14 4.28 -29.15 6.07
N ALA A 15 3.24 -29.34 6.88
CA ALA A 15 2.12 -30.22 6.56
C ALA A 15 0.97 -29.40 5.93
N PRO A 16 0.33 -29.85 4.83
CA PRO A 16 -0.83 -29.17 4.26
C PRO A 16 -2.12 -29.58 4.97
N LEU A 17 -2.87 -28.59 5.45
CA LEU A 17 -4.20 -28.75 6.05
C LEU A 17 -5.25 -28.81 4.92
N LEU A 18 -5.71 -30.01 4.57
CA LEU A 18 -6.84 -30.23 3.64
C LEU A 18 -8.17 -29.95 4.37
N ALA A 19 -8.77 -28.78 4.11
CA ALA A 19 -10.13 -28.47 4.57
C ALA A 19 -11.17 -29.07 3.61
N ARG A 20 -11.90 -30.10 4.08
CA ARG A 20 -13.11 -30.64 3.43
C ARG A 20 -14.29 -29.70 3.69
N VAL A 21 -14.85 -29.10 2.64
CA VAL A 21 -16.13 -28.38 2.72
C VAL A 21 -17.27 -29.40 2.58
N ARG A 22 -18.10 -29.49 3.61
CA ARG A 22 -19.27 -30.36 3.71
C ARG A 22 -20.50 -29.54 3.32
N ALA A 23 -21.14 -29.86 2.18
CA ALA A 23 -22.39 -29.21 1.77
C ALA A 23 -23.57 -29.77 2.58
N SER A 24 -24.24 -28.91 3.35
CA SER A 24 -25.45 -29.24 4.11
C SER A 24 -26.69 -28.93 3.28
N PHE A 25 -27.35 -29.96 2.76
CA PHE A 25 -28.70 -29.87 2.20
C PHE A 25 -29.71 -29.81 3.35
N HIS A 26 -30.43 -28.68 3.48
CA HIS A 26 -31.63 -28.61 4.31
C HIS A 26 -32.84 -28.96 3.44
N GLY A 27 -33.42 -30.13 3.68
CA GLY A 27 -34.76 -30.49 3.25
C GLY A 27 -35.73 -30.34 4.41
N PHE A 28 -36.79 -29.55 4.24
CA PHE A 28 -38.03 -29.50 5.03
C PHE A 28 -39.03 -28.71 4.16
N GLY A 29 -40.31 -29.03 4.01
CA GLY A 29 -41.14 -30.09 4.54
C GLY A 29 -42.48 -30.02 3.82
N PHE A 30 -43.10 -31.20 3.64
CA PHE A 30 -44.46 -31.36 3.15
C PHE A 30 -45.47 -30.70 4.09
N ILE A 31 -46.45 -29.97 3.54
CA ILE A 31 -47.77 -29.86 4.15
C ILE A 31 -48.82 -30.10 3.06
N ALA A 32 -49.52 -31.21 3.19
CA ALA A 32 -50.68 -31.57 2.38
C ALA A 32 -51.92 -30.80 2.85
N ARG A 33 -52.80 -30.43 1.91
CA ARG A 33 -54.22 -30.19 2.22
C ARG A 33 -55.10 -30.75 1.11
N ALA A 34 -56.01 -31.63 1.50
CA ALA A 34 -56.98 -32.32 0.65
C ALA A 34 -58.34 -31.61 0.63
N ALA A 35 -59.21 -32.10 -0.27
CA ALA A 35 -60.64 -31.82 -0.49
C ALA A 35 -60.95 -30.64 -1.45
N SER A 36 -61.89 -30.69 -2.40
CA SER A 36 -62.97 -31.65 -2.72
C SER A 36 -63.62 -31.31 -4.09
N GLY A 37 -64.02 -32.33 -4.85
CA GLY A 37 -65.27 -32.42 -5.67
C GLY A 37 -65.54 -31.48 -6.86
N SER A 38 -65.52 -32.05 -8.09
CA SER A 38 -66.65 -32.08 -9.07
C SER A 38 -66.13 -32.27 -10.52
N PRO A 39 -66.80 -33.07 -11.39
CA PRO A 39 -66.33 -33.36 -12.74
C PRO A 39 -67.06 -32.51 -13.81
N TRP A 40 -66.30 -31.78 -14.63
CA TRP A 40 -66.80 -31.30 -15.93
C TRP A 40 -65.77 -31.51 -17.05
N ARG A 41 -66.28 -31.86 -18.23
CA ARG A 41 -65.57 -32.46 -19.36
C ARG A 41 -64.93 -31.41 -20.29
N ALA A 42 -63.62 -31.58 -20.56
CA ALA A 42 -62.87 -31.51 -21.86
C ALA A 42 -62.99 -30.27 -22.81
N PRO A 43 -62.14 -30.10 -23.86
CA PRO A 43 -60.68 -30.31 -24.01
C PRO A 43 -59.94 -29.15 -24.76
N VAL A 44 -58.63 -29.33 -24.98
CA VAL A 44 -57.75 -28.77 -26.06
C VAL A 44 -56.95 -27.47 -25.81
N ALA A 45 -55.64 -27.72 -25.61
CA ALA A 45 -54.44 -27.07 -26.17
C ALA A 45 -54.36 -25.55 -26.40
N ALA A 46 -53.33 -24.93 -25.81
CA ALA A 46 -52.41 -24.05 -26.52
C ALA A 46 -51.10 -23.87 -25.72
N LEU A 47 -49.98 -23.88 -26.43
CA LEU A 47 -48.61 -24.02 -25.93
C LEU A 47 -48.16 -22.90 -24.99
N CYS A 48 -47.39 -23.30 -23.97
CA CYS A 48 -46.54 -22.46 -23.15
C CYS A 48 -45.37 -21.90 -23.98
N LEU A 49 -45.20 -20.57 -23.98
CA LEU A 49 -43.96 -19.90 -24.39
C LEU A 49 -43.67 -18.75 -23.40
N THR A 50 -43.36 -19.09 -22.15
CA THR A 50 -42.68 -18.17 -21.24
C THR A 50 -41.18 -18.37 -21.41
N GLY A 51 -40.57 -17.59 -22.31
CA GLY A 51 -39.12 -17.52 -22.45
C GLY A 51 -38.50 -16.87 -21.22
N LEU A 52 -37.97 -17.69 -20.31
CA LEU A 52 -37.14 -17.26 -19.19
C LEU A 52 -35.84 -16.67 -19.75
N VAL A 53 -35.70 -15.35 -19.71
CA VAL A 53 -34.40 -14.69 -19.90
C VAL A 53 -33.59 -14.98 -18.63
N THR A 54 -32.78 -16.03 -18.63
CA THR A 54 -31.76 -16.27 -17.60
C THR A 54 -30.68 -15.21 -17.75
N ALA A 55 -30.83 -14.11 -17.01
CA ALA A 55 -29.78 -13.12 -16.85
C ALA A 55 -28.57 -13.78 -16.19
N CYS A 56 -27.43 -13.82 -16.89
CA CYS A 56 -26.15 -14.16 -16.28
C CYS A 56 -25.77 -13.04 -15.31
N SER A 57 -26.16 -13.15 -14.04
CA SER A 57 -25.60 -12.34 -12.96
C SER A 57 -24.18 -12.83 -12.68
N LEU A 58 -23.20 -12.29 -13.41
CA LEU A 58 -21.81 -12.41 -13.02
C LEU A 58 -21.67 -11.81 -11.62
N PRO A 59 -21.10 -12.52 -10.63
CA PRO A 59 -20.78 -11.93 -9.36
C PRO A 59 -19.80 -10.77 -9.62
N VAL A 60 -20.26 -9.55 -9.39
CA VAL A 60 -19.39 -8.39 -9.32
C VAL A 60 -18.53 -8.54 -8.08
N HIS A 61 -17.35 -9.15 -8.23
CA HIS A 61 -16.33 -9.05 -7.19
C HIS A 61 -15.91 -7.59 -7.12
N THR A 62 -16.47 -6.88 -6.17
CA THR A 62 -16.12 -5.48 -5.93
C THR A 62 -14.71 -5.47 -5.34
N ASP A 63 -13.71 -4.99 -6.08
CA ASP A 63 -12.32 -4.85 -5.61
C ASP A 63 -12.20 -4.00 -4.31
N ALA A 64 -13.26 -3.26 -3.99
CA ALA A 64 -13.38 -2.49 -2.75
C ALA A 64 -13.37 -3.34 -1.48
N SER A 65 -13.69 -4.64 -1.56
CA SER A 65 -13.69 -5.54 -0.39
C SER A 65 -12.34 -6.25 -0.15
N ALA A 66 -11.34 -6.04 -0.99
CA ALA A 66 -10.00 -6.58 -0.76
C ALA A 66 -9.29 -5.79 0.36
N GLU A 67 -8.70 -6.51 1.33
CA GLU A 67 -7.83 -6.00 2.39
C GLU A 67 -6.81 -5.00 1.82
N ALA A 68 -6.48 -3.95 2.57
CA ALA A 68 -5.48 -2.98 2.13
C ALA A 68 -4.13 -3.68 1.90
N PRO A 69 -3.42 -3.41 0.78
CA PRO A 69 -2.09 -3.96 0.56
C PRO A 69 -1.15 -3.54 1.68
N ASP A 70 -0.34 -4.47 2.20
CA ASP A 70 0.72 -4.17 3.18
C ASP A 70 1.63 -3.07 2.63
N PRO A 71 1.75 -1.91 3.31
CA PRO A 71 2.60 -0.82 2.86
C PRO A 71 4.06 -1.23 2.74
N PHE A 72 4.54 -2.25 3.46
CA PHE A 72 5.94 -2.69 3.39
C PHE A 72 6.19 -3.79 2.34
N ASN A 73 5.25 -4.01 1.42
CA ASN A 73 5.44 -4.89 0.29
C ASN A 73 6.59 -4.39 -0.61
N PRO A 74 7.67 -5.16 -0.83
CA PRO A 74 8.82 -4.72 -1.63
C PRO A 74 8.47 -4.40 -3.09
N ALA A 75 7.38 -4.96 -3.63
CA ALA A 75 6.91 -4.65 -4.98
C ALA A 75 6.37 -3.21 -5.10
N ALA A 76 5.79 -2.65 -4.03
CA ALA A 76 5.20 -1.31 -4.05
C ALA A 76 6.28 -0.23 -4.20
N THR A 77 7.47 -0.45 -3.65
CA THR A 77 8.62 0.47 -3.77
C THR A 77 9.05 0.70 -5.21
N GLN A 78 8.83 -0.24 -6.13
CA GLN A 78 9.15 -0.06 -7.55
C GLN A 78 8.23 0.95 -8.27
N LEU A 79 7.13 1.35 -7.64
CA LEU A 79 6.17 2.31 -8.19
C LEU A 79 6.49 3.77 -7.84
N LEU A 80 7.64 4.02 -7.21
CA LEU A 80 8.07 5.35 -6.77
C LEU A 80 8.71 6.19 -7.89
N ASP A 81 9.03 5.61 -9.04
CA ASP A 81 9.56 6.37 -10.18
C ASP A 81 8.50 7.39 -10.70
N ASN A 82 8.93 8.63 -10.96
CA ASN A 82 8.07 9.73 -11.45
C ASN A 82 6.93 10.09 -10.49
N THR A 83 7.25 10.18 -9.20
CA THR A 83 6.30 10.54 -8.14
C THR A 83 6.77 11.78 -7.37
N THR A 84 5.81 12.53 -6.83
CA THR A 84 6.06 13.72 -6.00
C THR A 84 5.30 13.59 -4.69
N TRP A 85 5.96 13.95 -3.61
CA TRP A 85 5.53 13.73 -2.24
C TRP A 85 5.77 14.98 -1.39
N GLU A 86 4.91 15.18 -0.40
CA GLU A 86 5.02 16.23 0.61
C GLU A 86 5.09 15.58 1.98
N LEU A 87 6.07 15.99 2.79
CA LEU A 87 6.18 15.54 4.17
C LEU A 87 5.05 16.19 4.98
N THR A 88 4.11 15.38 5.47
CA THR A 88 2.96 15.85 6.24
C THR A 88 3.09 15.53 7.72
N ARG A 89 3.93 14.56 8.09
CA ARG A 89 4.11 14.15 9.48
C ARG A 89 5.51 13.60 9.72
N TRP A 90 6.10 13.96 10.86
CA TRP A 90 7.33 13.38 11.36
C TRP A 90 7.12 12.93 12.80
N LYS A 91 7.17 11.62 13.02
CA LYS A 91 7.10 11.00 14.34
C LYS A 91 8.49 10.54 14.75
N GLN A 92 8.95 10.94 15.92
CA GLN A 92 10.24 10.50 16.44
C GLN A 92 10.15 9.08 17.01
N ALA A 93 11.29 8.42 17.18
CA ALA A 93 11.36 7.06 17.73
C ALA A 93 10.67 6.90 19.11
N ASP A 94 10.67 7.94 19.95
CA ASP A 94 10.00 7.97 21.25
C ASP A 94 8.46 8.17 21.16
N GLY A 95 7.95 8.37 19.95
CA GLY A 95 6.54 8.59 19.66
C GLY A 95 6.10 10.05 19.65
N THR A 96 6.97 11.00 20.01
CA THR A 96 6.68 12.43 19.94
C THR A 96 6.54 12.88 18.49
N LEU A 97 5.75 13.94 18.27
CA LEU A 97 5.58 14.53 16.95
C LEU A 97 6.52 15.71 16.82
N ARG A 98 7.36 15.67 15.80
CA ARG A 98 8.17 16.81 15.40
C ARG A 98 7.33 17.71 14.50
N ASP A 99 7.38 19.01 14.75
CA ASP A 99 6.77 19.99 13.86
C ASP A 99 7.41 19.93 12.48
N VAL A 100 6.57 19.90 11.45
CA VAL A 100 6.97 19.99 10.04
C VAL A 100 6.56 21.37 9.53
N PRO A 101 7.46 22.36 9.59
CA PRO A 101 7.15 23.71 9.13
C PRO A 101 7.16 23.78 7.61
N HIS A 102 6.40 24.73 7.09
CA HIS A 102 6.58 25.21 5.73
C HIS A 102 7.73 26.23 5.71
N GLY A 103 8.39 26.39 4.57
CA GLY A 103 9.36 27.46 4.37
C GLY A 103 8.70 28.84 4.42
N ASP A 104 9.50 29.90 4.41
CA ASP A 104 9.05 31.29 4.61
C ASP A 104 7.97 31.74 3.60
N ASN A 105 7.98 31.15 2.41
CA ASN A 105 7.01 31.41 1.34
C ASN A 105 5.80 30.46 1.37
N GLY A 106 5.64 29.66 2.44
CA GLY A 106 4.64 28.61 2.54
C GLY A 106 4.97 27.34 1.72
N GLU A 107 6.20 27.20 1.21
CA GLU A 107 6.60 26.01 0.45
C GLU A 107 6.76 24.79 1.39
N PRO A 108 6.05 23.68 1.16
CA PRO A 108 6.16 22.50 2.01
C PRO A 108 7.47 21.75 1.76
N VAL A 109 7.88 20.96 2.75
CA VAL A 109 8.98 20.01 2.59
C VAL A 109 8.56 18.93 1.58
N THR A 110 9.33 18.75 0.52
CA THR A 110 8.96 17.92 -0.63
C THR A 110 10.04 16.93 -1.04
N LEU A 111 9.60 15.86 -1.69
CA LEU A 111 10.42 14.84 -2.33
C LEU A 111 9.84 14.51 -3.71
N THR A 112 10.63 14.74 -4.74
CA THR A 112 10.34 14.40 -6.13
C THR A 112 11.32 13.33 -6.59
N LEU A 113 10.80 12.23 -7.12
CA LEU A 113 11.56 11.13 -7.68
C LEU A 113 11.30 11.10 -9.18
N SER A 114 12.31 11.39 -10.00
CA SER A 114 12.16 11.49 -11.45
C SER A 114 13.12 10.54 -12.18
N THR A 115 12.69 10.06 -13.34
CA THR A 115 13.53 9.34 -14.31
C THR A 115 13.59 10.06 -15.66
N ALA A 116 13.17 11.32 -15.73
CA ALA A 116 12.95 12.05 -16.98
C ALA A 116 14.21 12.22 -17.84
N ASN A 117 15.39 12.27 -17.22
CA ASN A 117 16.68 12.38 -17.90
C ASN A 117 17.37 11.01 -18.13
N GLY A 118 16.60 9.91 -18.07
CA GLY A 118 17.12 8.55 -18.21
C GLY A 118 17.90 8.06 -16.99
N GLN A 119 17.95 8.82 -15.90
CA GLN A 119 18.61 8.47 -14.65
C GLN A 119 17.65 8.72 -13.48
N ARG A 120 17.75 7.90 -12.42
CA ARG A 120 16.97 8.12 -11.19
C ARG A 120 17.54 9.31 -10.41
N ARG A 121 16.78 10.41 -10.41
CA ARG A 121 17.13 11.67 -9.72
C ARG A 121 16.09 12.05 -8.68
N ALA A 122 16.57 12.35 -7.48
CA ALA A 122 15.79 12.91 -6.40
C ALA A 122 15.98 14.42 -6.35
N SER A 123 14.93 15.16 -6.05
CA SER A 123 14.99 16.59 -5.76
C SER A 123 13.86 17.01 -4.83
N GLY A 124 13.95 18.19 -4.25
CA GLY A 124 12.86 18.73 -3.43
C GLY A 124 13.26 19.95 -2.64
N PHE A 125 12.41 20.31 -1.69
CA PHE A 125 12.63 21.37 -0.71
C PHE A 125 12.76 20.76 0.69
N SER A 126 13.81 21.11 1.43
CA SER A 126 14.15 20.56 2.75
C SER A 126 13.64 21.42 3.92
N GLY A 127 12.91 22.50 3.63
CA GLY A 127 12.39 23.45 4.64
C GLY A 127 13.02 24.84 4.54
N CYS A 128 14.29 24.93 4.13
CA CYS A 128 14.99 26.19 3.87
C CYS A 128 15.63 26.23 2.47
N ASN A 129 16.25 25.13 2.05
CA ASN A 129 16.94 25.04 0.77
C ASN A 129 16.30 24.02 -0.16
N ARG A 130 16.68 24.11 -1.43
CA ARG A 130 16.44 23.02 -2.38
C ARG A 130 17.57 22.01 -2.31
N TYR A 131 17.23 20.75 -2.50
CA TYR A 131 18.19 19.66 -2.56
C TYR A 131 18.00 18.82 -3.83
N MET A 132 19.06 18.11 -4.20
CA MET A 132 19.09 17.17 -5.31
C MET A 132 20.07 16.03 -5.04
N GLY A 133 19.83 14.89 -5.68
CA GLY A 133 20.74 13.74 -5.65
C GLY A 133 20.28 12.62 -6.57
N THR A 134 20.87 11.45 -6.40
CA THR A 134 20.43 10.21 -7.05
C THR A 134 19.65 9.36 -6.06
N TYR A 135 18.81 8.45 -6.55
CA TYR A 135 18.17 7.44 -5.72
C TYR A 135 18.22 6.07 -6.41
N ALA A 136 18.05 5.03 -5.62
CA ALA A 136 17.90 3.66 -6.07
C ALA A 136 16.71 3.00 -5.36
N LEU A 137 16.06 2.09 -6.08
CA LEU A 137 14.97 1.26 -5.58
C LEU A 137 15.44 -0.20 -5.66
N LYS A 138 15.82 -0.78 -4.53
CA LYS A 138 16.39 -2.14 -4.47
C LYS A 138 15.90 -2.85 -3.21
N ASP A 139 15.60 -4.15 -3.33
CA ASP A 139 15.22 -5.00 -2.20
C ASP A 139 14.04 -4.43 -1.37
N GLY A 140 13.10 -3.76 -2.03
CA GLY A 140 11.95 -3.10 -1.39
C GLY A 140 12.26 -1.77 -0.69
N LYS A 141 13.49 -1.25 -0.83
CA LYS A 141 13.95 -0.02 -0.16
C LYS A 141 14.26 1.11 -1.13
N LEU A 142 13.88 2.33 -0.75
CA LEU A 142 14.35 3.58 -1.34
C LEU A 142 15.63 4.01 -0.62
N SER A 143 16.71 4.20 -1.37
CA SER A 143 17.97 4.74 -0.85
C SER A 143 18.45 5.90 -1.69
N PHE A 144 19.05 6.90 -1.06
CA PHE A 144 19.61 8.06 -1.73
C PHE A 144 21.13 7.95 -1.83
N GLY A 145 21.70 8.44 -2.94
CA GLY A 145 23.13 8.73 -3.03
C GLY A 145 23.48 10.03 -2.29
N PRO A 146 24.68 10.58 -2.51
CA PRO A 146 25.04 11.89 -1.97
C PRO A 146 24.01 12.96 -2.35
N LEU A 147 23.44 13.60 -1.33
CA LEU A 147 22.51 14.72 -1.48
C LEU A 147 23.29 16.04 -1.42
N ALA A 148 23.02 16.93 -2.36
CA ALA A 148 23.55 18.27 -2.40
C ALA A 148 22.42 19.28 -2.26
N GLY A 149 22.64 20.35 -1.48
CA GLY A 149 21.67 21.42 -1.28
C GLY A 149 22.27 22.80 -1.52
N THR A 150 21.40 23.80 -1.68
CA THR A 150 21.81 25.21 -1.65
C THR A 150 22.19 25.63 -0.22
N ARG A 151 22.88 26.77 -0.06
CA ARG A 151 23.37 27.27 1.25
C ARG A 151 22.77 28.62 1.61
N MET A 152 21.44 28.72 1.60
CA MET A 152 20.71 29.83 2.19
C MET A 152 20.65 29.64 3.71
N ALA A 153 20.86 30.71 4.46
CA ALA A 153 20.64 30.71 5.90
C ALA A 153 19.23 31.22 6.19
N CYS A 154 18.34 30.34 6.65
CA CYS A 154 17.01 30.72 7.12
C CYS A 154 17.00 30.78 8.65
N ALA A 155 16.63 31.92 9.22
CA ALA A 155 16.41 32.07 10.66
C ALA A 155 14.98 31.62 11.06
N THR A 156 14.44 30.62 10.36
CA THR A 156 13.05 30.16 10.47
C THR A 156 13.00 28.70 10.89
N PRO A 157 11.84 28.19 11.35
CA PRO A 157 11.70 26.78 11.70
C PRO A 157 12.10 25.83 10.55
N GLY A 158 11.92 26.26 9.29
CA GLY A 158 12.39 25.54 8.10
C GLY A 158 13.90 25.32 8.05
N GLY A 159 14.70 26.28 8.52
CA GLY A 159 16.16 26.12 8.65
C GLY A 159 16.56 25.11 9.73
N GLN A 160 15.76 24.98 10.79
CA GLN A 160 16.05 24.05 11.90
C GLN A 160 15.75 22.58 11.57
N ILE A 161 14.79 22.33 10.66
CA ILE A 161 14.43 20.96 10.26
C ILE A 161 15.31 20.42 9.13
N GLU A 162 15.84 21.29 8.26
CA GLU A 162 16.56 20.91 7.04
C GLU A 162 17.64 19.84 7.28
N GLY A 163 18.57 20.11 8.21
CA GLY A 163 19.72 19.24 8.41
C GLY A 163 19.30 17.82 8.80
N ALA A 164 18.34 17.74 9.71
CA ALA A 164 17.80 16.46 10.14
C ALA A 164 16.98 15.77 9.03
N TYR A 165 16.29 16.52 8.18
CA TYR A 165 15.54 15.94 7.06
C TYR A 165 16.49 15.27 6.06
N LEU A 166 17.58 15.95 5.69
CA LEU A 166 18.58 15.40 4.77
C LEU A 166 19.32 14.21 5.38
N ASP A 167 19.59 14.24 6.69
CA ASP A 167 20.15 13.12 7.44
C ASP A 167 19.22 11.90 7.43
N ALA A 168 17.93 12.09 7.72
CA ALA A 168 16.93 11.03 7.65
C ALA A 168 16.85 10.37 6.26
N LEU A 169 16.96 11.15 5.18
CA LEU A 169 17.01 10.62 3.81
C LEU A 169 18.30 9.82 3.52
N ALA A 170 19.43 10.20 4.12
CA ALA A 170 20.69 9.49 3.93
C ALA A 170 20.71 8.12 4.64
N HIS A 171 19.88 7.94 5.66
CA HIS A 171 19.92 6.81 6.60
C HIS A 171 18.68 5.90 6.57
N ILE A 172 18.00 5.79 5.43
CA ILE A 172 16.77 5.00 5.30
C ILE A 172 17.04 3.50 5.52
N ASP A 173 16.33 2.93 6.50
CA ASP A 173 16.33 1.50 6.78
C ASP A 173 15.12 0.80 6.14
N ARG A 174 13.91 1.39 6.26
CA ARG A 174 12.68 0.81 5.69
C ARG A 174 11.87 1.83 4.91
N THR A 175 11.18 1.33 3.88
CA THR A 175 10.30 2.10 3.01
C THR A 175 8.93 1.43 2.99
N GLY A 176 7.88 2.18 3.35
CA GLY A 176 6.48 1.79 3.22
C GLY A 176 5.81 2.60 2.12
N VAL A 177 5.07 1.96 1.23
CA VAL A 177 4.43 2.58 0.08
C VAL A 177 2.99 2.10 -0.05
N GLN A 178 2.06 3.04 0.07
CA GLN A 178 0.64 2.81 -0.22
C GLN A 178 0.25 3.56 -1.50
N MET A 179 -0.04 2.82 -2.57
CA MET A 179 -0.52 3.37 -3.84
C MET A 179 -2.06 3.44 -3.95
N ARG A 180 -2.79 2.77 -3.05
CA ARG A 180 -4.24 2.91 -2.92
C ARG A 180 -4.54 4.24 -2.21
N ALA A 181 -5.57 4.96 -2.65
CA ALA A 181 -5.93 6.23 -2.03
C ALA A 181 -6.38 6.05 -0.55
N PRO A 182 -5.98 6.94 0.37
CA PRO A 182 -5.03 8.05 0.16
C PRO A 182 -3.60 7.54 -0.03
N GLN A 183 -2.92 8.04 -1.08
CA GLN A 183 -1.56 7.60 -1.40
C GLN A 183 -0.57 8.17 -0.39
N GLU A 184 0.25 7.27 0.17
CA GLU A 184 1.17 7.59 1.25
C GLU A 184 2.52 6.90 1.05
N LEU A 185 3.59 7.61 1.39
CA LEU A 185 4.96 7.10 1.48
C LEU A 185 5.43 7.25 2.92
N GLN A 186 5.99 6.20 3.49
CA GLN A 186 6.61 6.20 4.81
C GLN A 186 8.09 5.86 4.68
N LEU A 187 8.95 6.74 5.20
CA LEU A 187 10.38 6.51 5.30
C LEU A 187 10.76 6.36 6.77
N ILE A 188 11.44 5.25 7.09
CA ILE A 188 11.89 4.93 8.44
C ILE A 188 13.42 4.85 8.40
N PRO A 189 14.12 5.87 8.91
CA PRO A 189 15.58 5.83 9.04
C PRO A 189 16.02 4.86 10.14
N ASP A 190 17.33 4.56 10.16
CA ASP A 190 17.96 3.69 11.16
C ASP A 190 17.81 4.18 12.61
N ASN A 191 17.56 5.47 12.81
CA ASN A 191 17.28 6.08 14.11
C ASN A 191 15.88 5.74 14.66
N GLY A 192 15.00 5.12 13.86
CA GLY A 192 13.64 4.72 14.24
C GLY A 192 12.56 5.78 14.08
N ASP A 193 12.90 6.97 13.56
CA ASP A 193 11.91 7.98 13.20
C ASP A 193 10.99 7.49 12.07
N THR A 194 9.83 8.11 11.91
CA THR A 194 8.89 7.83 10.82
C THR A 194 8.48 9.13 10.16
N LEU A 195 8.93 9.30 8.92
CA LEU A 195 8.55 10.41 8.05
C LEU A 195 7.41 9.93 7.14
N THR A 196 6.24 10.56 7.25
CA THR A 196 5.05 10.23 6.45
C THR A 196 4.81 11.32 5.43
N PHE A 197 4.66 10.91 4.18
CA PHE A 197 4.47 11.79 3.05
C PHE A 197 3.16 11.53 2.34
N ALA A 198 2.43 12.59 1.99
CA ALA A 198 1.26 12.52 1.14
C ALA A 198 1.65 12.73 -0.33
N ARG A 199 0.97 12.04 -1.24
CA ARG A 199 1.18 12.25 -2.67
C ARG A 199 0.80 13.68 -3.09
N ARG A 200 1.68 14.35 -3.85
CA ARG A 200 1.39 15.61 -4.52
C ARG A 200 1.26 15.44 -6.02
N GLY A 201 0.20 16.00 -6.59
CA GLY A 201 -0.02 16.07 -8.03
C GLY A 201 -0.37 14.71 -8.65
N GLN A 202 -1.54 14.67 -9.28
CA GLN A 202 -1.84 13.81 -10.43
C GLN A 202 -2.25 14.74 -11.58
#